data_AF-A0A6C7HZ93-F1
#
_entry.id   AF-A0A6C7HZ93-F1
#
_cell.length_a   1.000
_cell.length_b   1.000
_cell.length_c   1.000
_cell.angle_alpha   90.00
_cell.angle_beta   90.00
_cell.angle_gamma   90.00
#
_symmetry.space_group_name_H-M   'P 1'
#
loop_
_entity.id
_entity.type
_entity.pdbx_description
1 polymer ?
#
loop_
_entity_poly.entity_id
_entity_poly.type
_entity_poly.pdbx_seq_one_letter_code
_entity_poly.pdbx_strand_id
1 'polypeptide(L)'
;MADYDTYVSNVQINNLSYGVYTSGGKETQFFCIGLKHGSEAISINAMCKVDVYGNHKQGFDNMLNTAKYYYTTGGDVRIYYKENVWRDPDFKSAFSSRELIAITTCSSSSYCMGPTVTN
;
A
#
# COMPACT_ATOMS: atom_id res chain seq x y z
N MET A 1 0.07 -13.70 -11.73
CA MET A 1 -0.43 -12.36 -12.12
C MET A 1 0.74 -11.39 -12.01
N ALA A 2 0.99 -10.55 -13.02
CA ALA A 2 2.11 -9.60 -12.97
C ALA A 2 1.94 -8.59 -11.83
N ASP A 3 3.03 -8.23 -11.14
CA ASP A 3 3.08 -7.33 -9.96
C ASP A 3 2.39 -7.83 -8.68
N TYR A 4 2.09 -9.14 -8.58
CA TYR A 4 1.49 -9.79 -7.39
C TYR A 4 2.45 -10.77 -6.69
N ASP A 5 3.71 -10.79 -7.09
CA ASP A 5 4.77 -11.65 -6.55
C ASP A 5 5.38 -11.12 -5.24
N THR A 6 5.18 -9.83 -4.94
CA THR A 6 5.69 -9.18 -3.72
C THR A 6 4.53 -8.72 -2.82
N TYR A 7 4.49 -9.25 -1.59
CA TYR A 7 3.43 -8.93 -0.62
C TYR A 7 3.83 -9.19 0.84
N VAL A 8 3.07 -8.58 1.76
CA VAL A 8 3.06 -8.92 3.20
C VAL A 8 1.66 -9.40 3.60
N SER A 9 1.58 -10.47 4.39
CA SER A 9 0.32 -11.09 4.82
C SER A 9 0.05 -10.85 6.30
N ASN A 10 -1.23 -10.92 6.71
CA ASN A 10 -1.67 -10.83 8.10
C ASN A 10 -1.24 -9.55 8.82
N VAL A 11 -1.20 -8.45 8.07
CA VAL A 11 -0.87 -7.12 8.61
C VAL A 11 -2.15 -6.32 8.85
N GLN A 12 -2.07 -5.32 9.71
CA GLN A 12 -3.14 -4.34 9.92
C GLN A 12 -2.67 -2.96 9.44
N ILE A 13 -3.59 -2.20 8.83
CA ILE A 13 -3.34 -0.79 8.50
C ILE A 13 -3.53 0.03 9.77
N ASN A 14 -2.45 0.59 10.32
CA ASN A 14 -2.47 1.33 11.58
C ASN A 14 -2.23 2.83 11.42
N ASN A 15 -1.88 3.29 10.22
CA ASN A 15 -1.75 4.71 9.92
C ASN A 15 -2.20 4.97 8.49
N LEU A 16 -2.70 6.18 8.23
CA LEU A 16 -3.16 6.58 6.92
C LEU A 16 -2.82 8.05 6.70
N SER A 17 -2.02 8.32 5.67
CA SER A 17 -1.69 9.67 5.22
C SER A 17 -2.41 9.93 3.91
N TYR A 18 -3.03 11.09 3.76
CA TYR A 18 -3.58 11.57 2.50
C TYR A 18 -3.17 13.02 2.32
N GLY A 19 -2.81 13.41 1.09
CA GLY A 19 -2.43 14.78 0.81
C GLY A 19 -2.42 15.11 -0.67
N VAL A 20 -2.32 16.42 -0.93
CA VAL A 20 -2.02 16.98 -2.24
C VAL A 20 -0.59 17.50 -2.23
N TYR A 21 0.16 17.31 -3.31
CA TYR A 21 1.50 17.87 -3.45
C TYR A 21 1.90 18.05 -4.91
N THR A 22 2.81 18.97 -5.17
CA THR A 22 3.37 19.20 -6.50
C THR A 22 4.65 18.37 -6.66
N SER A 23 4.65 17.45 -7.64
CA SER A 23 5.82 16.65 -7.99
C SER A 23 6.08 16.75 -9.48
N GLY A 24 7.34 16.98 -9.87
CA GLY A 24 7.73 17.04 -11.29
C GLY A 24 6.89 18.02 -12.13
N GLY A 25 6.42 19.12 -11.53
CA GLY A 25 5.58 20.13 -12.17
C GLY A 25 4.10 19.78 -12.32
N LYS A 26 3.60 18.74 -11.63
CA LYS A 26 2.18 18.36 -11.63
C LYS A 26 1.61 18.42 -10.22
N GLU A 27 0.41 18.98 -10.08
CA GLU A 27 -0.41 18.80 -8.87
C GLU A 27 -0.88 17.35 -8.81
N THR A 28 -0.68 16.70 -7.67
CA THR A 28 -0.98 15.28 -7.50
C THR A 28 -1.60 15.00 -6.14
N GLN A 29 -2.42 13.97 -6.08
CA GLN A 29 -2.94 13.41 -4.84
C GLN A 29 -2.21 12.12 -4.53
N PHE A 30 -1.94 11.91 -3.25
CA PHE A 30 -1.39 10.65 -2.76
C PHE A 30 -2.10 10.20 -1.50
N PHE A 31 -2.04 8.89 -1.26
CA PHE A 31 -2.20 8.37 0.08
C PHE A 31 -1.17 7.29 0.35
N CYS A 32 -0.82 7.14 1.62
CA CYS A 32 0.09 6.11 2.09
C CYS A 32 -0.52 5.38 3.28
N ILE A 33 -0.35 4.06 3.31
CA ILE A 33 -0.76 3.20 4.41
C ILE A 33 0.46 2.86 5.26
N GLY A 34 0.30 2.98 6.58
CA GLY A 34 1.20 2.46 7.59
C GLY A 34 0.75 1.05 8.01
N LEU A 35 1.69 0.13 8.18
CA LEU A 35 1.41 -1.25 8.56
C LEU A 35 2.04 -1.65 9.89
N LYS A 36 1.36 -2.57 10.58
CA LYS A 36 1.88 -3.31 11.72
C LYS A 36 1.49 -4.79 11.61
N HIS A 37 2.10 -5.64 12.44
CA HIS A 37 1.69 -7.03 12.61
C HIS A 37 1.42 -7.27 14.11
N GLY A 38 0.15 -7.28 14.49
CA GLY A 38 -0.25 -7.36 15.89
C GLY A 38 0.22 -6.13 16.69
N SER A 39 1.14 -6.35 17.62
CA SER A 39 1.80 -5.28 18.40
C SER A 39 3.15 -4.84 17.82
N GLU A 40 3.66 -5.52 16.79
CA GLU A 40 5.01 -5.29 16.27
C GLU A 40 5.00 -4.34 15.06
N ALA A 41 5.99 -3.45 15.03
CA ALA A 41 6.34 -2.71 13.83
C ALA A 41 7.10 -3.64 12.87
N ILE A 42 6.77 -3.59 11.58
CA ILE A 42 7.41 -4.40 10.55
C ILE A 42 8.41 -3.57 9.74
N SER A 43 9.43 -4.20 9.15
CA SER A 43 10.45 -3.51 8.34
C SER A 43 9.86 -2.87 7.07
N ILE A 44 8.80 -3.46 6.53
CA ILE A 44 8.08 -2.98 5.34
C ILE A 44 6.74 -2.39 5.80
N ASN A 45 6.79 -1.15 6.28
CA ASN A 45 5.66 -0.54 6.98
C ASN A 45 4.93 0.55 6.20
N ALA A 46 5.39 0.94 5.00
CA ALA A 46 4.81 2.06 4.26
C ALA A 46 4.69 1.78 2.76
N MET A 47 3.46 1.91 2.24
CA MET A 47 3.14 1.78 0.81
C MET A 47 2.22 2.93 0.40
N CYS A 48 2.45 3.49 -0.78
CA CYS A 48 1.70 4.63 -1.27
C CYS A 48 1.00 4.35 -2.59
N LYS A 49 -0.04 5.11 -2.90
CA LYS A 49 -0.59 5.23 -4.25
C LYS A 49 -0.67 6.71 -4.58
N VAL A 50 -0.37 7.04 -5.84
CA VAL A 50 -0.41 8.40 -6.37
C VAL A 50 -1.33 8.39 -7.58
N ASP A 51 -2.14 9.44 -7.74
CA ASP A 51 -3.21 9.49 -8.77
C ASP A 51 -2.67 9.57 -10.20
N VAL A 52 -1.63 10.37 -10.45
CA VAL A 52 -1.10 10.64 -11.80
C VAL A 52 0.23 9.96 -12.11
N TYR A 53 0.84 9.30 -11.12
CA TYR A 53 2.11 8.58 -11.19
C TYR A 53 1.96 7.10 -10.81
N GLY A 54 3.00 6.30 -11.06
CA GLY A 54 3.02 4.86 -10.75
C GLY A 54 2.84 3.99 -11.99
N ASN A 55 2.96 2.68 -11.80
CA ASN A 55 2.74 1.70 -12.86
C ASN A 55 1.24 1.52 -13.13
N HIS A 56 0.42 1.64 -12.07
CA HIS A 56 -1.03 1.43 -12.13
C HIS A 56 -1.76 2.65 -11.54
N LYS A 57 -1.93 3.71 -12.34
CA LYS A 57 -2.54 4.99 -11.93
C LYS A 57 -4.02 4.87 -11.59
N GLN A 58 -4.72 3.97 -12.28
CA GLN A 58 -6.15 3.74 -12.12
C GLN A 58 -6.53 3.30 -10.70
N GLY A 59 -7.80 3.57 -10.34
CA GLY A 59 -8.40 3.09 -9.10
C GLY A 59 -7.91 3.79 -7.84
N PHE A 60 -7.39 5.02 -7.94
CA PHE A 60 -6.94 5.80 -6.79
C PHE A 60 -8.03 5.92 -5.70
N ASP A 61 -9.21 6.44 -6.05
CA ASP A 61 -10.31 6.64 -5.08
C ASP A 61 -10.81 5.32 -4.48
N ASN A 62 -10.94 4.27 -5.31
CA ASN A 62 -11.37 2.95 -4.85
C ASN A 62 -10.36 2.34 -3.89
N MET A 63 -9.06 2.47 -4.17
CA MET A 63 -8.01 1.97 -3.29
C MET A 63 -7.94 2.79 -1.99
N LEU A 64 -8.13 4.11 -2.06
CA LEU A 64 -8.20 4.97 -0.89
C LEU A 64 -9.38 4.59 0.01
N ASN A 65 -10.56 4.37 -0.56
CA ASN A 65 -11.74 3.96 0.20
C ASN A 65 -11.56 2.57 0.82
N THR A 66 -10.92 1.65 0.09
CA THR A 66 -10.58 0.32 0.60
C THR A 66 -9.59 0.42 1.76
N ALA A 67 -8.54 1.25 1.65
CA ALA A 67 -7.57 1.49 2.70
C ALA A 67 -8.22 2.12 3.94
N LYS A 68 -9.09 3.12 3.76
CA LYS A 68 -9.87 3.74 4.85
C LYS A 68 -10.73 2.73 5.59
N TYR A 69 -11.39 1.83 4.87
CA TYR A 69 -12.20 0.78 5.48
C TYR A 69 -11.37 -0.12 6.39
N TYR A 70 -10.24 -0.64 5.90
CA TYR A 70 -9.40 -1.56 6.70
C TYR A 70 -8.59 -0.85 7.79
N TYR A 71 -8.23 0.43 7.59
CA TYR A 71 -7.72 1.28 8.66
C TYR A 71 -8.74 1.42 9.81
N THR A 72 -10.03 1.56 9.47
CA THR A 72 -11.10 1.71 10.46
C THR A 72 -11.42 0.40 11.17
N THR A 73 -11.48 -0.71 10.45
CA THR A 73 -11.82 -2.02 11.04
C THR A 73 -10.65 -2.67 11.77
N GLY A 74 -9.42 -2.36 11.37
CA GLY A 74 -8.21 -3.00 11.90
C GLY A 74 -8.10 -4.49 11.56
N GLY A 75 -8.88 -4.97 10.58
CA GLY A 75 -8.87 -6.37 10.18
C GLY A 75 -7.56 -6.79 9.50
N ASP A 76 -7.24 -8.08 9.59
CA ASP A 76 -6.04 -8.65 8.97
C ASP A 76 -6.16 -8.65 7.45
N VAL A 77 -5.16 -8.08 6.79
CA VAL A 77 -5.10 -7.97 5.33
C VAL A 77 -3.74 -8.42 4.80
N ARG A 78 -3.72 -8.77 3.51
CA ARG A 78 -2.52 -8.89 2.70
C ARG A 78 -2.42 -7.69 1.78
N ILE A 79 -1.22 -7.10 1.76
CA ILE A 79 -0.86 -5.93 0.97
C ILE A 79 0.11 -6.36 -0.12
N TYR A 80 -0.32 -6.24 -1.37
CA TYR A 80 0.54 -6.39 -2.55
C TYR A 80 1.15 -5.03 -2.90
N TYR A 81 2.44 -5.02 -3.20
CA TYR A 81 3.15 -3.77 -3.49
C TYR A 81 4.28 -3.99 -4.50
N LYS A 82 4.72 -2.91 -5.14
CA LYS A 82 5.86 -2.90 -6.05
C LYS A 82 6.95 -1.98 -5.52
N GLU A 83 8.17 -2.48 -5.47
CA GLU A 83 9.34 -1.74 -4.97
C GLU A 83 9.86 -0.72 -6.00
N ASN A 84 10.52 0.33 -5.50
CA ASN A 84 11.30 1.29 -6.29
C ASN A 84 10.56 2.00 -7.44
N VAL A 85 9.29 2.37 -7.22
CA VAL A 85 8.45 3.01 -8.23
C VAL A 85 8.60 4.53 -8.25
N TRP A 86 8.60 5.17 -7.08
CA TRP A 86 8.57 6.63 -7.00
C TRP A 86 9.93 7.24 -7.35
N ARG A 87 9.94 8.25 -8.21
CA ARG A 87 11.18 8.91 -8.66
C ARG A 87 11.55 10.13 -7.82
N ASP A 88 10.55 10.82 -7.30
CA ASP A 88 10.71 12.00 -6.44
C ASP A 88 11.49 11.63 -5.16
N PRO A 89 12.69 12.19 -4.95
CA PRO A 89 13.53 11.88 -3.79
C PRO A 89 12.90 12.31 -2.47
N ASP A 90 12.20 13.44 -2.45
CA ASP A 90 11.59 13.99 -1.23
C ASP A 90 10.40 13.12 -0.81
N PHE A 91 9.57 12.72 -1.78
CA PHE A 91 8.47 11.78 -1.54
C PHE A 91 8.96 10.43 -0.98
N LYS A 92 10.02 9.88 -1.59
CA LYS A 92 10.63 8.62 -1.14
C LYS A 92 11.16 8.71 0.28
N SER A 93 11.84 9.81 0.61
CA SER A 93 12.43 10.02 1.93
C SER A 93 11.38 10.23 3.01
N ALA A 94 10.26 10.88 2.67
CA ALA A 94 9.18 11.15 3.62
C ALA A 94 8.27 9.94 3.87
N PHE A 95 8.02 9.12 2.84
CA PHE A 95 7.06 8.01 2.91
C PHE A 95 7.73 6.66 2.59
N SER A 96 7.85 6.31 1.31
CA SER A 96 8.57 5.13 0.85
C SER A 96 8.77 5.19 -0.66
N SER A 97 9.49 4.21 -1.23
CA SER A 97 9.60 4.00 -2.68
C SER A 97 8.57 3.02 -3.25
N ARG A 98 7.61 2.55 -2.43
CA ARG A 98 6.72 1.42 -2.74
C ARG A 98 5.35 1.86 -3.24
N GLU A 99 4.92 1.29 -4.35
CA GLU A 99 3.57 1.45 -4.90
C GLU A 99 2.63 0.38 -4.36
N LEU A 100 1.46 0.79 -3.87
CA LEU A 100 0.38 -0.08 -3.42
C LEU A 100 -0.37 -0.65 -4.63
N ILE A 101 -0.40 -1.97 -4.73
CA ILE A 101 -1.00 -2.71 -5.85
C ILE A 101 -2.38 -3.24 -5.47
N ALA A 102 -2.52 -3.90 -4.32
CA ALA A 102 -3.80 -4.47 -3.88
C ALA A 102 -3.88 -4.67 -2.37
N ILE A 103 -5.12 -4.66 -1.85
CA ILE A 103 -5.47 -4.99 -0.48
C ILE A 103 -6.47 -6.14 -0.52
N THR A 104 -6.20 -7.21 0.21
CA THR A 104 -7.05 -8.41 0.28
C THR A 104 -7.22 -8.85 1.72
N THR A 105 -8.36 -9.45 2.06
CA THR A 105 -8.63 -9.92 3.43
C THR A 105 -7.92 -11.22 3.76
N CYS A 106 -7.54 -11.39 5.02
CA CYS A 106 -7.08 -12.64 5.59
C CYS A 106 -8.16 -13.23 6.51
N SER A 107 -8.48 -14.51 6.33
CA SER A 107 -9.43 -15.22 7.22
C SER A 107 -8.74 -15.99 8.33
N SER A 108 -7.44 -16.25 8.20
CA SER A 108 -6.61 -16.92 9.19
C SER A 108 -5.13 -16.55 9.01
N SER A 109 -4.26 -16.97 9.93
CA SER A 109 -2.81 -16.80 9.84
C SER A 109 -2.17 -17.52 8.64
N SER A 110 -2.85 -18.50 8.05
CA SER A 110 -2.36 -19.29 6.92
C SER A 110 -3.04 -18.94 5.59
N TYR A 111 -4.04 -18.06 5.59
CA TYR A 111 -4.82 -17.77 4.39
C TYR A 111 -5.23 -16.30 4.27
N CYS A 112 -4.85 -15.71 3.14
CA CYS A 112 -5.41 -14.48 2.61
C CYS A 112 -5.79 -14.69 1.15
N MET A 113 -6.82 -13.98 0.70
CA MET A 113 -7.27 -14.03 -0.67
C MET A 113 -6.19 -13.50 -1.63
N GLY A 114 -6.14 -14.04 -2.86
CA GLY A 114 -5.25 -13.59 -3.92
C GLY A 114 -4.06 -14.52 -4.18
N PRO A 115 -3.23 -14.20 -5.19
CA PRO A 115 -2.10 -15.02 -5.58
C PRO A 115 -1.06 -15.18 -4.47
N THR A 116 -0.51 -16.38 -4.33
CA THR A 116 0.64 -16.67 -3.46
C THR A 116 1.82 -17.08 -4.30
N VAL A 117 3.03 -16.75 -3.86
CA VAL A 117 4.23 -17.37 -4.42
C VAL A 117 4.23 -18.84 -4.02
N THR A 118 4.16 -19.75 -4.99
CA THR A 118 4.42 -21.17 -4.76
C THR A 118 5.92 -21.35 -4.56
N ASN A 119 6.29 -21.91 -3.41
CA ASN A 119 7.65 -22.41 -3.17
C ASN A 119 8.02 -23.52 -4.16
#